data_AF-A0A7S1H019-F1
#
_entry.id   AF-A0A7S1H019-F1
#
_cell.length_a   1.000
_cell.length_b   1.000
_cell.length_c   1.000
_cell.angle_alpha   90.00
_cell.angle_beta   90.00
_cell.angle_gamma   90.00
#
_symmetry.space_group_name_H-M   'P 1'
#
loop_
_entity.id
_entity.type
_entity.pdbx_description
1 polymer ?
#
loop_
_entity_poly.entity_id
_entity_poly.type
_entity_poly.pdbx_seq_one_letter_code
_entity_poly.pdbx_strand_id
1 'polypeptide(L)'
;IDECVIDPNLCSTGDVCVNKIGGLPGYDCVLLTPAPTTPKPSPSPTSKPPDELVHCIAVIDEDDNFGNPDQFNTWELFRADYPYRRFCLLIVESTGSTVNPPANFLSDTRAISVAVGRDNGNVPLREDWFTLCNVKSNQHTVALWIDNSGSMYTSNVASSKALFESKLLDKGILLNLQVSNVENWIDPFIASFA
;
A
#
# COMPACT_ATOMS: atom_id res chain seq x y z
N ILE A 1 -1.19 50.80 24.38
CA ILE A 1 -0.80 49.44 23.95
C ILE A 1 0.52 49.65 23.26
N ASP A 2 1.62 49.43 23.97
CA ASP A 2 2.95 49.63 23.42
C ASP A 2 3.18 48.61 22.31
N GLU A 3 3.60 49.10 21.14
CA GLU A 3 3.97 48.25 20.01
C GLU A 3 5.28 47.53 20.33
N CYS A 4 5.35 46.24 20.00
CA CYS A 4 6.57 45.43 20.15
C CYS A 4 7.60 45.94 19.13
N VAL A 5 8.49 46.85 19.55
CA VAL A 5 9.55 47.37 18.68
C VAL A 5 10.78 46.45 18.82
N ILE A 6 11.21 45.86 17.70
CA ILE A 6 12.44 45.05 17.63
C ILE A 6 13.63 45.97 17.93
N ASP A 7 14.33 45.74 19.05
CA ASP A 7 15.57 46.45 19.36
C ASP A 7 16.74 45.83 18.57
N PRO A 8 17.35 46.57 17.62
CA PRO A 8 18.43 46.04 16.79
C PRO A 8 19.72 45.76 17.57
N ASN A 9 19.84 46.24 18.82
CA ASN A 9 20.98 45.90 19.68
C ASN A 9 20.77 44.57 20.43
N LEU A 10 19.55 44.04 20.45
CA LEU A 10 19.19 42.80 21.16
C LEU A 10 18.76 41.67 20.23
N CYS A 11 18.30 41.98 19.01
CA CYS A 11 17.67 41.00 18.11
C CYS A 11 18.44 40.87 16.80
N SER A 12 18.64 39.63 16.35
CA SER A 12 19.29 39.31 15.08
C SER A 12 18.28 39.26 13.93
N THR A 13 18.77 39.33 12.69
CA THR A 13 17.93 39.19 11.49
C THR A 13 17.21 37.84 11.48
N GLY A 14 15.87 37.85 11.59
CA GLY A 14 15.03 36.63 11.61
C GLY A 14 14.29 36.37 12.93
N ASP A 15 14.55 37.16 13.97
CA ASP A 15 13.86 37.05 15.26
C ASP A 15 12.46 37.67 15.24
N VAL A 16 11.55 37.16 16.07
CA VAL A 16 10.25 37.80 16.36
C VAL A 16 10.18 38.22 17.81
N CYS A 17 9.56 39.38 18.02
CA CYS A 17 9.30 39.97 19.32
C CYS A 17 8.06 39.30 19.95
N VAL A 18 8.23 38.67 21.12
CA VAL A 18 7.15 37.99 21.86
C VAL A 18 7.02 38.56 23.27
N ASN A 19 5.81 38.50 23.84
CA ASN A 19 5.60 38.87 25.24
C ASN A 19 6.35 37.92 26.17
N LYS A 20 7.01 38.44 27.21
CA LYS A 20 7.63 37.59 28.23
C LYS A 20 6.59 36.71 28.89
N ILE A 21 6.82 35.39 28.86
CA ILE A 21 5.97 34.41 29.51
C ILE A 21 6.19 34.49 31.02
N GLY A 22 5.12 34.55 31.80
CA GLY A 22 5.18 34.55 33.27
C GLY A 22 4.84 35.86 33.97
N GLY A 23 4.22 36.82 33.28
CA GLY A 23 3.64 38.02 33.92
C GLY A 23 4.65 39.11 34.31
N LEU A 24 5.87 39.05 33.78
CA LEU A 24 6.84 40.13 33.90
C LEU A 24 6.62 41.17 32.78
N PRO A 25 6.70 42.48 33.06
CA PRO A 25 6.60 43.50 32.02
C PRO A 25 7.83 43.46 31.09
N GLY A 26 7.58 43.43 29.79
CA GLY A 26 8.61 43.50 28.73
C GLY A 26 8.44 42.46 27.62
N TYR A 27 9.25 42.62 26.57
CA TYR A 27 9.27 41.75 25.40
C TYR A 27 10.60 40.98 25.34
N ASP A 28 10.61 39.84 24.67
CA ASP A 28 11.81 39.04 24.39
C ASP A 28 11.91 38.74 22.89
N CYS A 29 13.12 38.57 22.39
CA CYS A 29 13.37 38.19 21.00
C CYS A 29 13.63 36.69 20.91
N VAL A 30 12.82 36.00 20.12
CA VAL A 30 12.93 34.55 19.92
C VAL A 30 13.22 34.27 18.46
N LEU A 31 14.29 33.52 18.22
CA LEU A 31 14.66 33.02 16.92
C LEU A 31 13.59 32.03 16.46
N LEU A 32 12.93 32.31 15.32
CA LEU A 32 12.11 31.31 14.64
C LEU A 32 13.07 30.29 14.04
N THR A 33 13.54 29.35 14.85
CA THR A 33 14.06 28.12 14.28
C THR A 33 12.91 27.50 13.48
N PRO A 34 13.07 27.19 12.18
CA PRO A 34 12.13 26.28 11.55
C PRO A 34 12.01 25.08 12.48
N ALA A 35 10.76 24.67 12.77
CA ALA A 35 10.48 23.58 13.69
C ALA A 35 11.53 22.50 13.45
N PRO A 36 12.24 22.00 14.49
CA PRO A 36 13.16 20.91 14.29
C PRO A 36 12.35 19.87 13.53
N THR A 37 12.75 19.54 12.32
CA THR A 37 12.28 18.32 11.69
C THR A 37 12.84 17.25 12.58
N THR A 38 12.13 16.95 13.66
CA THR A 38 12.35 15.75 14.43
C THR A 38 12.41 14.67 13.36
N PRO A 39 13.55 13.98 13.21
CA PRO A 39 13.52 12.72 12.49
C PRO A 39 12.38 11.97 13.16
N LYS A 40 11.33 11.67 12.38
CA LYS A 40 10.26 10.78 12.84
C LYS A 40 10.99 9.65 13.58
N PRO A 41 10.75 9.44 14.89
CA PRO A 41 11.53 8.49 15.64
C PRO A 41 11.58 7.21 14.82
N SER A 42 12.80 6.78 14.47
CA SER A 42 13.00 5.49 13.81
C SER A 42 12.21 4.49 14.63
N PRO A 43 11.21 3.81 14.06
CA PRO A 43 10.38 2.94 14.86
C PRO A 43 11.30 1.87 15.46
N SER A 44 11.50 1.93 16.79
CA SER A 44 11.86 0.75 17.56
C SER A 44 10.88 -0.37 17.20
N PRO A 45 11.30 -1.64 17.18
CA PRO A 45 10.51 -2.77 16.66
C PRO A 45 9.31 -3.02 17.58
N THR A 46 8.30 -2.19 17.45
CA THR A 46 7.03 -2.30 18.16
C THR A 46 6.15 -3.09 17.20
N SER A 47 6.09 -4.39 17.45
CA SER A 47 5.15 -5.36 16.88
C SER A 47 4.18 -4.79 15.83
N LYS A 48 4.43 -5.08 14.54
CA LYS A 48 3.36 -5.20 13.54
C LYS A 48 3.23 -6.66 13.04
N PRO A 49 2.84 -7.64 13.90
CA PRO A 49 3.18 -9.04 13.62
C PRO A 49 2.18 -9.88 12.80
N PRO A 50 0.85 -9.63 12.79
CA PRO A 50 -0.06 -10.38 11.90
C PRO A 50 -0.18 -9.78 10.50
N ASP A 51 -0.55 -8.50 10.43
CA ASP A 51 -0.99 -7.86 9.18
C ASP A 51 0.15 -7.66 8.18
N GLU A 52 1.35 -7.35 8.66
CA GLU A 52 2.51 -7.20 7.77
C GLU A 52 2.97 -8.52 7.14
N LEU A 53 2.59 -9.65 7.75
CA LEU A 53 2.86 -10.99 7.24
C LEU A 53 1.69 -11.56 6.43
N VAL A 54 0.69 -10.78 6.04
CA VAL A 54 -0.32 -11.22 5.07
C VAL A 54 0.27 -11.09 3.67
N HIS A 55 0.19 -12.13 2.84
CA HIS A 55 0.54 -12.00 1.42
C HIS A 55 -0.68 -11.44 0.69
N CYS A 56 -0.53 -10.34 -0.03
CA CYS A 56 -1.61 -9.73 -0.81
C CYS A 56 -1.55 -10.18 -2.26
N ILE A 57 -2.67 -10.65 -2.81
CA ILE A 57 -2.77 -11.06 -4.21
C ILE A 57 -3.99 -10.39 -4.82
N ALA A 58 -3.78 -9.54 -5.82
CA ALA A 58 -4.83 -8.93 -6.63
C ALA A 58 -4.95 -9.68 -7.96
N VAL A 59 -6.18 -9.95 -8.42
CA VAL A 59 -6.48 -10.56 -9.72
C VAL A 59 -7.43 -9.64 -10.46
N ILE A 60 -6.99 -9.09 -11.59
CA ILE A 60 -7.69 -7.99 -12.27
C ILE A 60 -7.29 -7.91 -13.74
N ASP A 61 -8.16 -7.46 -14.63
CA ASP A 61 -7.79 -7.17 -16.04
C ASP A 61 -7.81 -5.69 -16.42
N GLU A 62 -8.45 -4.82 -15.64
CA GLU A 62 -8.49 -3.38 -15.85
C GLU A 62 -8.57 -2.62 -14.53
N ASP A 63 -8.07 -1.39 -14.48
CA ASP A 63 -8.46 -0.46 -13.41
C ASP A 63 -8.64 0.94 -13.96
N ASP A 64 -9.83 1.47 -13.71
CA ASP A 64 -10.35 2.73 -14.23
C ASP A 64 -9.51 3.95 -13.83
N ASN A 65 -8.65 3.82 -12.83
CA ASN A 65 -7.76 4.85 -12.29
C ASN A 65 -6.30 4.65 -12.69
N PHE A 66 -5.98 3.67 -13.55
CA PHE A 66 -4.59 3.44 -13.99
C PHE A 66 -4.00 4.60 -14.80
N GLY A 67 -2.71 4.86 -14.56
CA GLY A 67 -1.96 5.94 -15.21
C GLY A 67 -2.09 7.32 -14.54
N ASN A 68 -2.90 7.43 -13.48
CA ASN A 68 -2.96 8.63 -12.63
C ASN A 68 -1.74 8.70 -11.69
N PRO A 69 -1.09 9.87 -11.49
CA PRO A 69 -0.09 10.08 -10.43
C PRO A 69 -0.50 9.55 -9.05
N ASP A 70 -1.80 9.39 -8.80
CA ASP A 70 -2.34 8.82 -7.58
C ASP A 70 -1.85 7.39 -7.32
N GLN A 71 -1.80 6.50 -8.32
CA GLN A 71 -1.37 5.09 -8.14
C GLN A 71 0.08 4.96 -7.65
N PHE A 72 0.97 5.85 -8.12
CA PHE A 72 2.34 5.91 -7.62
C PHE A 72 2.36 6.24 -6.12
N ASN A 73 1.57 7.24 -5.70
CA ASN A 73 1.47 7.66 -4.30
C ASN A 73 0.78 6.60 -3.43
N THR A 74 -0.27 5.96 -3.94
CA THR A 74 -0.98 4.89 -3.23
C THR A 74 -0.05 3.71 -2.94
N TRP A 75 0.83 3.35 -3.88
CA TRP A 75 1.87 2.34 -3.63
C TRP A 75 2.90 2.79 -2.58
N GLU A 76 3.37 4.04 -2.64
CA GLU A 76 4.28 4.58 -1.60
C GLU A 76 3.63 4.55 -0.21
N LEU A 77 2.34 4.91 -0.11
CA LEU A 77 1.58 4.85 1.14
C LEU A 77 1.44 3.40 1.63
N PHE A 78 1.08 2.47 0.75
CA PHE A 78 1.02 1.05 1.07
C PHE A 78 2.36 0.53 1.60
N ARG A 79 3.48 0.94 0.98
CA ARG A 79 4.82 0.54 1.41
C ARG A 79 5.27 1.20 2.71
N ALA A 80 4.89 2.45 2.93
CA ALA A 80 5.15 3.16 4.18
C ALA A 80 4.42 2.50 5.35
N ASP A 81 3.20 2.04 5.14
CA ASP A 81 2.41 1.35 6.15
C ASP A 81 2.80 -0.12 6.30
N TYR A 82 3.13 -0.81 5.22
CA TYR A 82 3.41 -2.25 5.21
C TYR A 82 4.74 -2.57 4.49
N PRO A 83 5.89 -2.20 5.08
CA PRO A 83 7.19 -2.28 4.40
C PRO A 83 7.60 -3.70 4.01
N TYR A 84 7.25 -4.73 4.79
CA TYR A 84 7.63 -6.12 4.50
C TYR A 84 6.53 -6.97 3.83
N ARG A 85 5.32 -6.42 3.66
CA ARG A 85 4.18 -7.15 3.12
C ARG A 85 4.39 -7.53 1.66
N ARG A 86 4.29 -8.81 1.30
CA ARG A 86 4.44 -9.23 -0.10
C ARG A 86 3.18 -8.91 -0.89
N PHE A 87 3.36 -8.52 -2.14
CA PHE A 87 2.27 -8.20 -3.05
C PHE A 87 2.45 -8.92 -4.38
N CYS A 88 1.40 -9.55 -4.87
CA CYS A 88 1.33 -10.15 -6.19
C CYS A 88 0.16 -9.56 -6.96
N LEU A 89 0.42 -9.05 -8.16
CA LEU A 89 -0.57 -8.55 -9.08
C LEU A 89 -0.67 -9.51 -10.26
N LEU A 90 -1.77 -10.23 -10.35
CA LEU A 90 -2.10 -11.12 -11.44
C LEU A 90 -2.98 -10.37 -12.43
N ILE A 91 -2.41 -10.04 -13.58
CA ILE A 91 -3.05 -9.28 -14.64
C ILE A 91 -3.71 -10.28 -15.59
N VAL A 92 -5.03 -10.38 -15.54
CA VAL A 92 -5.78 -11.32 -16.38
C VAL A 92 -5.81 -10.76 -17.80
N GLU A 93 -5.25 -11.50 -18.75
CA GLU A 93 -5.22 -11.05 -20.13
C GLU A 93 -6.64 -10.97 -20.71
N SER A 94 -6.99 -9.78 -21.20
CA SER A 94 -8.21 -9.51 -21.94
C SER A 94 -7.93 -8.55 -23.08
N THR A 95 -8.82 -8.53 -24.09
CA THR A 95 -8.72 -7.56 -25.18
C THR A 95 -8.92 -6.16 -24.61
N GLY A 96 -7.83 -5.40 -24.45
CA GLY A 96 -7.88 -4.05 -23.92
C GLY A 96 -7.42 -3.90 -22.47
N SER A 97 -6.83 -4.92 -21.85
CA SER A 97 -6.30 -4.83 -20.48
C SER A 97 -5.44 -3.56 -20.27
N THR A 98 -5.80 -2.77 -19.27
CA THR A 98 -5.25 -1.41 -19.03
C THR A 98 -4.32 -1.32 -17.81
N VAL A 99 -4.04 -2.47 -17.16
CA VAL A 99 -3.27 -2.54 -15.92
C VAL A 99 -1.79 -2.27 -16.18
N ASN A 100 -1.31 -1.11 -15.74
CA ASN A 100 0.09 -0.70 -15.87
C ASN A 100 0.63 -0.28 -14.49
N PRO A 101 1.27 -1.19 -13.73
CA PRO A 101 1.78 -0.90 -12.40
C PRO A 101 2.80 0.24 -12.42
N PRO A 102 2.80 1.14 -11.41
CA PRO A 102 3.72 2.27 -11.39
C PRO A 102 5.19 1.82 -11.24
N ALA A 103 6.14 2.65 -11.67
CA ALA A 103 7.56 2.28 -11.73
C ALA A 103 8.14 1.86 -10.36
N ASN A 104 7.66 2.47 -9.27
CA ASN A 104 8.05 2.09 -7.89
C ASN A 104 7.54 0.70 -7.49
N PHE A 105 6.35 0.28 -7.95
CA PHE A 105 5.89 -1.11 -7.84
C PHE A 105 6.83 -2.05 -8.60
N LEU A 106 7.12 -1.74 -9.86
CA LEU A 106 7.97 -2.59 -10.72
C LEU A 106 9.41 -2.72 -10.19
N SER A 107 9.89 -1.74 -9.43
CA SER A 107 11.21 -1.77 -8.78
C SER A 107 11.23 -2.46 -7.41
N ASP A 108 10.07 -2.75 -6.82
CA ASP A 108 9.97 -3.36 -5.49
C ASP A 108 10.22 -4.88 -5.54
N THR A 109 11.31 -5.31 -4.90
CA THR A 109 11.70 -6.72 -4.75
C THR A 109 10.69 -7.59 -3.97
N ARG A 110 9.70 -6.99 -3.30
CA ARG A 110 8.60 -7.67 -2.59
C ARG A 110 7.29 -7.63 -3.36
N ALA A 111 7.28 -7.02 -4.54
CA ALA A 111 6.17 -7.00 -5.47
C ALA A 111 6.44 -7.93 -6.65
N ILE A 112 5.37 -8.53 -7.16
CA ILE A 112 5.38 -9.39 -8.34
C ILE A 112 4.22 -8.94 -9.22
N SER A 113 4.45 -8.75 -10.51
CA SER A 113 3.39 -8.61 -11.52
C SER A 113 3.53 -9.70 -12.57
N VAL A 114 2.45 -10.43 -12.85
CA VAL A 114 2.44 -11.53 -13.82
C VAL A 114 1.17 -11.45 -14.65
N ALA A 115 1.30 -11.59 -15.97
CA ALA A 115 0.15 -11.79 -16.85
C ALA A 115 -0.34 -13.24 -16.75
N VAL A 116 -1.64 -13.44 -16.62
CA VAL A 116 -2.30 -14.74 -16.47
C VAL A 116 -3.47 -14.88 -17.43
N GLY A 117 -3.78 -16.12 -17.83
CA GLY A 117 -4.83 -16.43 -18.78
C GLY A 117 -6.22 -16.59 -18.15
N ARG A 118 -7.25 -16.52 -19.00
CA ARG A 118 -8.62 -16.90 -18.65
C ARG A 118 -8.83 -18.40 -18.84
N ASP A 119 -8.80 -19.16 -17.75
CA ASP A 119 -9.05 -20.60 -17.80
C ASP A 119 -10.54 -20.94 -18.03
N ASN A 120 -11.49 -20.07 -17.68
CA ASN A 120 -12.93 -20.27 -17.83
C ASN A 120 -13.45 -21.60 -17.24
N GLY A 121 -12.83 -22.12 -16.18
CA GLY A 121 -13.16 -23.43 -15.60
C GLY A 121 -12.49 -24.62 -16.32
N ASN A 122 -11.59 -24.38 -17.27
CA ASN A 122 -10.85 -25.41 -17.98
C ASN A 122 -9.58 -25.82 -17.22
N VAL A 123 -9.64 -26.99 -16.58
CA VAL A 123 -8.56 -27.55 -15.75
C VAL A 123 -7.20 -27.58 -16.48
N PRO A 124 -7.10 -28.06 -17.74
CA PRO A 124 -5.88 -27.95 -18.55
C PRO A 124 -5.25 -26.55 -18.72
N LEU A 125 -6.05 -25.48 -18.64
CA LEU A 125 -5.59 -24.10 -18.83
C LEU A 125 -5.25 -23.40 -17.50
N ARG A 126 -5.50 -24.06 -16.36
CA ARG A 126 -5.31 -23.43 -15.06
C ARG A 126 -3.84 -23.11 -14.81
N GLU A 127 -3.61 -21.97 -14.18
CA GLU A 127 -2.29 -21.52 -13.79
C GLU A 127 -2.08 -21.62 -12.28
N ASP A 128 -0.83 -21.78 -11.88
CA ASP A 128 -0.45 -22.05 -10.50
C ASP A 128 -0.12 -20.76 -9.74
N TRP A 129 -1.16 -20.02 -9.34
CA TRP A 129 -1.02 -18.75 -8.63
C TRP A 129 -0.19 -18.84 -7.35
N PHE A 130 -0.21 -20.00 -6.66
CA PHE A 130 0.60 -20.23 -5.47
C PHE A 130 2.09 -20.09 -5.79
N THR A 131 2.52 -20.71 -6.89
CA THR A 131 3.90 -20.66 -7.37
C THR A 131 4.21 -19.31 -8.01
N LEU A 132 3.33 -18.79 -8.87
CA LEU A 132 3.53 -17.50 -9.56
C LEU A 132 3.69 -16.34 -8.56
N CYS A 133 2.85 -16.31 -7.52
CA CYS A 133 2.94 -15.31 -6.46
C CYS A 133 3.96 -15.62 -5.38
N ASN A 134 4.74 -16.70 -5.52
CA ASN A 134 5.79 -17.06 -4.57
C ASN A 134 5.27 -17.16 -3.12
N VAL A 135 4.07 -17.72 -2.92
CA VAL A 135 3.46 -17.89 -1.61
C VAL A 135 4.32 -18.85 -0.81
N LYS A 136 4.74 -18.42 0.38
CA LYS A 136 5.66 -19.20 1.22
C LYS A 136 4.87 -20.16 2.10
N SER A 137 5.42 -21.35 2.33
CA SER A 137 4.76 -22.37 3.15
C SER A 137 4.66 -22.02 4.64
N ASN A 138 5.39 -21.00 5.10
CA ASN A 138 5.31 -20.48 6.47
C ASN A 138 4.37 -19.27 6.59
N GLN A 139 3.62 -18.92 5.53
CA GLN A 139 2.56 -17.93 5.61
C GLN A 139 1.42 -18.48 6.47
N HIS A 140 0.79 -17.65 7.30
CA HIS A 140 -0.43 -18.05 8.02
C HIS A 140 -1.70 -17.65 7.26
N THR A 141 -1.66 -16.51 6.59
CA THR A 141 -2.81 -15.94 5.87
C THR A 141 -2.40 -15.35 4.54
N VAL A 142 -3.23 -15.55 3.52
CA VAL A 142 -3.19 -14.81 2.25
C VAL A 142 -4.48 -14.00 2.13
N ALA A 143 -4.35 -12.73 1.74
CA ALA A 143 -5.47 -11.92 1.27
C ALA A 143 -5.51 -12.01 -0.26
N LEU A 144 -6.63 -12.50 -0.79
CA LEU A 144 -6.88 -12.57 -2.23
C LEU A 144 -8.04 -11.64 -2.54
N TRP A 145 -7.82 -10.74 -3.48
CA TRP A 145 -8.86 -9.91 -4.06
C TRP A 145 -9.00 -10.25 -5.54
N ILE A 146 -10.24 -10.43 -5.99
CA ILE A 146 -10.56 -10.78 -7.37
C ILE A 146 -11.57 -9.77 -7.90
N ASP A 147 -11.23 -9.17 -9.03
CA ASP A 147 -12.13 -8.36 -9.81
C ASP A 147 -13.27 -9.21 -10.40
N ASN A 148 -14.44 -8.62 -10.44
CA ASN A 148 -15.67 -9.21 -10.92
C ASN A 148 -16.59 -8.15 -11.56
N SER A 149 -16.00 -7.15 -12.22
CA SER A 149 -16.71 -6.17 -13.05
C SER A 149 -16.36 -6.23 -14.53
N GLY A 150 -17.17 -5.50 -15.31
CA GLY A 150 -16.88 -5.20 -16.69
C GLY A 150 -16.58 -6.44 -17.53
N SER A 151 -15.32 -6.51 -17.97
CA SER A 151 -14.83 -7.57 -18.83
C SER A 151 -14.33 -8.80 -18.08
N MET A 152 -14.15 -8.75 -16.75
CA MET A 152 -13.72 -9.86 -15.90
C MET A 152 -14.80 -10.36 -14.94
N TYR A 153 -14.92 -11.69 -14.85
CA TYR A 153 -15.68 -12.37 -13.82
C TYR A 153 -14.83 -13.43 -13.14
N THR A 154 -15.15 -13.76 -11.89
CA THR A 154 -14.46 -14.85 -11.15
C THR A 154 -14.53 -16.18 -11.92
N SER A 155 -15.57 -16.40 -12.73
CA SER A 155 -15.71 -17.58 -13.59
C SER A 155 -14.62 -17.69 -14.68
N ASN A 156 -14.03 -16.57 -15.11
CA ASN A 156 -12.96 -16.56 -16.10
C ASN A 156 -11.65 -17.16 -15.58
N VAL A 157 -11.48 -17.25 -14.26
CA VAL A 157 -10.28 -17.74 -13.59
C VAL A 157 -10.58 -18.89 -12.60
N ALA A 158 -11.71 -19.56 -12.80
CA ALA A 158 -12.27 -20.49 -11.82
C ALA A 158 -11.35 -21.68 -11.49
N SER A 159 -10.69 -22.27 -12.49
CA SER A 159 -9.80 -23.43 -12.26
C SER A 159 -8.49 -23.02 -11.60
N SER A 160 -7.94 -21.86 -11.93
CA SER A 160 -6.72 -21.34 -11.31
C SER A 160 -6.97 -20.95 -9.85
N LYS A 161 -8.11 -20.30 -9.58
CA LYS A 161 -8.59 -20.02 -8.22
C LYS A 161 -8.78 -21.30 -7.41
N ALA A 162 -9.42 -22.32 -7.98
CA ALA A 162 -9.63 -23.60 -7.28
C ALA A 162 -8.31 -24.31 -6.95
N LEU A 163 -7.34 -24.31 -7.88
CA LEU A 163 -6.00 -24.85 -7.62
C LEU A 163 -5.30 -24.08 -6.50
N PHE A 164 -5.42 -22.75 -6.50
CA PHE A 164 -4.85 -21.89 -5.49
C PHE A 164 -5.41 -22.20 -4.09
N GLU A 165 -6.73 -22.25 -3.96
CA GLU A 165 -7.43 -22.60 -2.71
C GLU A 165 -7.03 -23.98 -2.19
N SER A 166 -6.97 -24.98 -3.06
CA SER A 166 -6.52 -26.33 -2.70
C SER A 166 -5.10 -26.33 -2.11
N LYS A 167 -4.18 -25.57 -2.72
CA LYS A 167 -2.79 -25.51 -2.25
C LYS A 167 -2.65 -24.75 -0.93
N LEU A 168 -3.43 -23.70 -0.72
CA LEU A 168 -3.47 -23.02 0.58
C LEU A 168 -3.98 -23.97 1.67
N LEU A 169 -5.07 -24.69 1.39
CA LEU A 169 -5.65 -25.69 2.30
C LEU A 169 -4.64 -26.79 2.67
N ASP A 170 -3.95 -27.35 1.67
CA ASP A 170 -2.91 -28.38 1.87
C ASP A 170 -1.73 -27.90 2.74
N LYS A 171 -1.53 -26.59 2.84
CA LYS A 171 -0.50 -25.96 3.66
C LYS A 171 -1.01 -25.39 4.99
N GLY A 172 -2.32 -25.50 5.26
CA GLY A 172 -2.94 -24.90 6.43
C GLY A 172 -2.90 -23.37 6.45
N ILE A 173 -2.84 -22.75 5.27
CA ILE A 173 -2.82 -21.29 5.10
C ILE A 173 -4.27 -20.81 4.96
N LEU A 174 -4.64 -19.82 5.77
CA LEU A 174 -5.98 -19.23 5.73
C LEU A 174 -6.11 -18.30 4.52
N LEU A 175 -7.26 -18.35 3.86
CA LEU A 175 -7.60 -17.46 2.76
C LEU A 175 -8.61 -16.42 3.22
N ASN A 176 -8.25 -15.15 3.13
CA ASN A 176 -9.18 -14.03 3.17
C ASN A 176 -9.51 -13.63 1.73
N LEU A 177 -10.62 -14.15 1.19
CA LEU A 177 -11.07 -13.88 -0.16
C LEU A 177 -12.06 -12.72 -0.17
N GLN A 178 -11.78 -11.72 -1.00
CA GLN A 178 -12.65 -10.61 -1.35
C GLN A 178 -12.93 -10.66 -2.85
N VAL A 179 -14.19 -10.49 -3.23
CA VAL A 179 -14.61 -10.37 -4.64
C VAL A 179 -15.40 -9.08 -4.75
N SER A 180 -15.03 -8.22 -5.69
CA SER A 180 -15.62 -6.89 -5.83
C SER A 180 -15.82 -6.53 -7.28
N ASN A 181 -16.73 -5.58 -7.52
CA ASN A 181 -16.98 -5.00 -8.84
C ASN A 181 -16.33 -3.60 -8.95
N VAL A 182 -15.25 -3.38 -8.19
CA VAL A 182 -14.53 -2.11 -8.13
C VAL A 182 -13.15 -2.35 -8.70
N GLU A 183 -12.81 -1.65 -9.77
CA GLU A 183 -11.56 -1.88 -10.49
C GLU A 183 -10.45 -1.06 -9.83
N ASN A 184 -9.91 -1.59 -8.72
CA ASN A 184 -8.73 -1.04 -8.07
C ASN A 184 -7.89 -2.15 -7.44
N TRP A 185 -6.69 -2.35 -7.99
CA TRP A 185 -5.82 -3.47 -7.61
C TRP A 185 -5.19 -3.32 -6.23
N ILE A 186 -5.10 -2.11 -5.66
CA ILE A 186 -4.35 -1.83 -4.42
C ILE A 186 -5.25 -1.47 -3.24
N ASP A 187 -6.33 -0.73 -3.47
CA ASP A 187 -7.25 -0.25 -2.42
C ASP A 187 -7.74 -1.34 -1.45
N PRO A 188 -8.08 -2.56 -1.91
CA PRO A 188 -8.53 -3.64 -1.02
C PRO A 188 -7.50 -4.01 0.06
N PHE A 189 -6.24 -3.63 -0.13
CA PHE A 189 -5.12 -4.02 0.73
C PHE A 189 -4.56 -2.88 1.60
N ILE A 190 -5.12 -1.68 1.47
CA ILE A 190 -4.75 -0.53 2.30
C ILE A 190 -5.45 -0.60 3.67
N ALA A 191 -6.62 -1.26 3.74
CA ALA A 191 -7.29 -1.59 5.00
C ALA A 191 -6.54 -2.66 5.82
N SER A 192 -6.76 -2.66 7.14
CA SER A 192 -6.28 -3.71 8.04
C SER A 192 -7.06 -5.01 7.81
N PHE A 193 -6.38 -6.15 7.94
CA PHE A 193 -6.98 -7.49 7.83
C PHE A 193 -7.36 -8.08 9.20
N ALA A 194 -7.37 -7.23 10.23
CA ALA A 194 -7.62 -7.58 11.64
C ALA A 194 -9.11 -7.71 11.99
#